data_AF-A0A1Q2CGJ5-F1
#
_entry.id   AF-A0A1Q2CGJ5-F1
#
_cell.length_a   1.000
_cell.length_b   1.000
_cell.length_c   1.000
_cell.angle_alpha   90.00
_cell.angle_beta   90.00
_cell.angle_gamma   90.00
#
_symmetry.space_group_name_H-M   'P 1'
#
loop_
_entity.id
_entity.type
_entity.pdbx_description
1 polymer ?
#
loop_
_entity_poly.entity_id
_entity_poly.type
_entity_poly.pdbx_seq_one_letter_code
_entity_poly.pdbx_strand_id
1 'polypeptide(L)'
;MYRAGVAATAAVLLLVGCSGGSAPTPSPPMSPGTTPPDVVSSEPVPTSTSASAQPSAPPTFSDSATPPSAPTTASPTSSSTDSPPGDLDQLHPWVTARSEEEPRQAAGDWQEIIGVRTGAHEGYDRVVLDLSGDDPLLGWFAGFADEAIEDPTGFPLEIDGGAFLELGIWAIDWTTDRPERFSGPVDVDGLDNVTAVAFGGLFEAQQQILIGLEERTAYRVFTLSDPARIVVDIKHAD
;
A
#
# COMPACT_ATOMS: atom_id res chain seq x y z
N MET A 1 43.00 22.45 -53.52
CA MET A 1 43.88 23.63 -53.62
C MET A 1 43.01 24.87 -53.59
N TYR A 2 43.46 25.91 -52.85
CA TYR A 2 42.89 27.27 -52.69
C TYR A 2 41.54 27.42 -51.96
N ARG A 3 41.26 28.46 -51.15
CA ARG A 3 41.92 29.21 -50.06
C ARG A 3 40.95 30.37 -49.71
N ALA A 4 40.96 30.79 -48.45
CA ALA A 4 40.46 32.08 -47.90
C ALA A 4 38.93 32.26 -47.84
N GLY A 5 38.30 32.68 -46.74
CA GLY A 5 38.77 33.43 -45.58
C GLY A 5 38.19 34.85 -45.63
N VAL A 6 37.20 35.17 -44.79
CA VAL A 6 36.84 36.56 -44.45
C VAL A 6 36.45 36.61 -42.97
N ALA A 7 37.19 37.44 -42.23
CA ALA A 7 36.92 37.85 -40.87
C ALA A 7 35.84 38.95 -40.84
N ALA A 8 35.02 38.95 -39.80
CA ALA A 8 34.18 40.10 -39.44
C ALA A 8 34.41 40.44 -37.97
N THR A 9 35.05 41.58 -37.75
CA THR A 9 35.18 42.30 -36.47
C THR A 9 34.08 43.34 -36.33
N ALA A 10 33.39 43.36 -35.18
CA ALA A 10 32.69 44.51 -34.57
C ALA A 10 32.01 43.98 -33.29
N ALA A 11 31.85 44.67 -32.17
CA ALA A 11 32.31 45.96 -31.67
C ALA A 11 32.12 45.92 -30.14
N VAL A 12 32.88 46.76 -29.45
CA VAL A 12 32.92 46.94 -27.99
C VAL A 12 31.60 47.53 -27.45
N LEU A 13 31.14 47.03 -26.30
CA LEU A 13 30.27 47.78 -25.38
C LEU A 13 30.80 47.63 -23.95
N LEU A 14 31.01 48.79 -23.33
CA LEU A 14 31.58 49.01 -22.00
C LEU A 14 30.46 49.36 -21.00
N LEU A 15 30.76 49.12 -19.71
CA LEU A 15 30.07 49.59 -18.48
C LEU A 15 28.82 48.76 -18.09
N VAL A 16 28.54 48.41 -16.83
CA VAL A 16 28.76 49.02 -15.51
C VAL A 16 28.87 47.89 -14.46
N GLY A 17 29.83 48.02 -13.54
CA GLY A 17 29.89 47.20 -12.33
C GLY A 17 29.00 47.78 -11.23
N CYS A 18 28.14 46.94 -10.65
CA CYS A 18 27.49 47.21 -9.37
C CYS A 18 27.99 46.21 -8.33
N SER A 19 28.70 46.77 -7.36
CA SER A 19 29.10 46.19 -6.07
C SER A 19 27.89 45.89 -5.19
N GLY A 20 27.91 44.74 -4.50
CA GLY A 20 26.87 44.38 -3.53
C GLY A 20 27.02 42.96 -3.00
N GLY A 21 28.17 42.64 -2.41
CA GLY A 21 28.34 41.40 -1.66
C GLY A 21 27.72 41.53 -0.27
N SER A 22 26.69 40.74 0.02
CA SER A 22 26.20 40.50 1.38
C SER A 22 26.53 39.07 1.76
N ALA A 23 27.44 38.92 2.72
CA ALA A 23 27.75 37.64 3.35
C ALA A 23 26.56 37.14 4.18
N PRO A 24 26.30 35.83 4.25
CA PRO A 24 25.32 35.28 5.19
C PRO A 24 25.86 35.33 6.61
N THR A 25 25.03 35.82 7.53
CA THR A 25 25.27 35.85 8.98
C THR A 25 25.25 34.44 9.57
N PRO A 26 26.25 34.04 10.40
CA PRO A 26 26.15 32.79 11.14
C PRO A 26 25.20 32.93 12.34
N SER A 27 24.26 31.97 12.47
CA SER A 27 23.38 31.83 13.64
C SER A 27 24.18 31.48 14.91
N PRO A 28 23.73 31.92 16.10
CA PRO A 28 24.41 31.60 17.35
C PRO A 28 24.17 30.15 17.81
N PRO A 29 25.09 29.54 18.59
CA PRO A 29 24.88 28.21 19.17
C PRO A 29 23.86 28.26 20.32
N MET A 30 22.92 27.31 20.34
CA MET A 30 22.06 27.07 21.49
C MET A 30 22.86 26.42 22.63
N SER A 31 22.85 27.05 23.80
CA SER A 31 23.35 26.46 25.05
C SER A 31 22.37 25.41 25.60
N PRO A 32 22.87 24.35 26.27
CA PRO A 32 22.03 23.33 26.89
C PRO A 32 21.72 23.65 28.36
N GLY A 33 20.57 23.16 28.82
CA GLY A 33 20.34 22.75 30.20
C GLY A 33 19.55 23.72 31.07
N THR A 34 18.33 23.33 31.46
CA THR A 34 17.88 23.38 32.85
C THR A 34 16.82 22.29 33.09
N THR A 35 17.07 21.55 34.16
CA THR A 35 16.40 20.44 34.84
C THR A 35 14.86 20.55 34.98
N PRO A 36 14.12 19.43 34.96
CA PRO A 36 12.69 19.39 35.27
C PRO A 36 12.42 19.53 36.79
N PRO A 37 11.29 20.10 37.23
CA PRO A 37 10.80 19.90 38.58
C PRO A 37 10.02 18.58 38.70
N ASP A 38 10.39 17.80 39.71
CA ASP A 38 9.61 16.71 40.31
C ASP A 38 8.13 17.10 40.46
N VAL A 39 7.24 16.31 39.87
CA VAL A 39 5.83 16.28 40.30
C VAL A 39 5.53 14.90 40.85
N VAL A 40 5.15 14.96 42.11
CA VAL A 40 4.90 13.89 43.04
C VAL A 40 3.71 13.02 42.61
N SER A 41 3.90 11.72 42.74
CA SER A 41 2.99 10.70 43.28
C SER A 41 1.48 11.04 43.33
N SER A 42 0.67 10.22 42.66
CA SER A 42 -0.60 9.66 43.19
C SER A 42 -1.14 8.58 42.26
N GLU A 43 -0.82 7.31 42.55
CA GLU A 43 -1.64 6.17 42.12
C GLU A 43 -2.95 6.15 42.92
N PRO A 44 -4.10 5.90 42.27
CA PRO A 44 -5.24 5.30 42.95
C PRO A 44 -5.35 3.80 42.63
N VAL A 45 -5.33 3.03 43.71
CA VAL A 45 -5.54 1.59 43.87
C VAL A 45 -6.79 1.08 43.11
N PRO A 46 -6.75 -0.09 42.45
CA PRO A 46 -7.93 -0.70 41.86
C PRO A 46 -8.86 -1.24 42.96
N THR A 47 -10.11 -0.77 42.99
CA THR A 47 -11.15 -1.33 43.85
C THR A 47 -11.74 -2.55 43.17
N SER A 48 -11.32 -3.74 43.60
CA SER A 48 -11.94 -5.00 43.22
C SER A 48 -13.33 -5.10 43.86
N THR A 49 -14.39 -5.00 43.05
CA THR A 49 -15.74 -5.41 43.45
C THR A 49 -16.05 -6.73 42.76
N SER A 50 -16.02 -7.79 43.56
CA SER A 50 -16.46 -9.13 43.21
C SER A 50 -17.98 -9.18 43.31
N ALA A 51 -18.67 -9.57 42.23
CA ALA A 51 -20.07 -9.96 42.27
C ALA A 51 -20.23 -11.26 41.46
N SER A 52 -20.52 -12.32 42.21
CA SER A 52 -20.78 -13.68 41.74
C SER A 52 -22.27 -13.88 41.48
N ALA A 53 -22.56 -14.92 40.66
CA ALA A 53 -23.83 -15.61 40.41
C ALA A 53 -24.71 -15.08 39.28
N GLN A 54 -24.84 -15.87 38.19
CA GLN A 54 -25.85 -16.94 38.11
C GLN A 54 -25.75 -17.67 36.74
N PRO A 55 -25.77 -19.02 36.69
CA PRO A 55 -25.83 -19.76 35.43
C PRO A 55 -27.29 -19.88 34.96
N SER A 56 -27.61 -19.32 33.80
CA SER A 56 -28.88 -19.57 33.10
C SER A 56 -28.68 -20.68 32.07
N ALA A 57 -29.44 -21.76 32.25
CA ALA A 57 -29.47 -22.94 31.40
C ALA A 57 -29.86 -22.63 29.95
N PRO A 58 -29.43 -23.44 28.97
CA PRO A 58 -29.86 -23.30 27.58
C PRO A 58 -31.29 -23.85 27.38
N PRO A 59 -32.12 -23.25 26.50
CA PRO A 59 -33.29 -23.93 25.98
C PRO A 59 -32.86 -25.07 25.03
N THR A 60 -33.43 -26.24 25.26
CA THR A 60 -33.35 -27.39 24.36
C THR A 60 -34.34 -27.19 23.22
N PHE A 61 -33.83 -27.07 21.99
CA PHE A 61 -34.65 -27.22 20.79
C PHE A 61 -34.45 -28.65 20.27
N SER A 62 -35.48 -29.48 20.49
CA SER A 62 -35.73 -30.65 19.65
C SER A 62 -36.49 -30.15 18.43
N ASP A 63 -35.91 -30.31 17.25
CA ASP A 63 -36.72 -30.49 16.05
C ASP A 63 -36.14 -31.61 15.21
N SER A 64 -37.02 -32.55 14.90
CA SER A 64 -36.77 -33.75 14.12
C SER A 64 -37.55 -33.54 12.84
N ALA A 65 -36.85 -33.23 11.75
CA ALA A 65 -37.46 -33.09 10.43
C ALA A 65 -36.67 -33.88 9.39
N THR A 66 -37.35 -34.89 8.88
CA THR A 66 -37.05 -35.81 7.77
C THR A 66 -36.50 -35.10 6.52
N PRO A 67 -35.53 -35.68 5.80
CA PRO A 67 -35.01 -35.11 4.55
C PRO A 67 -35.97 -35.37 3.37
N PRO A 68 -36.29 -34.37 2.52
CA PRO A 68 -36.83 -34.62 1.19
C PRO A 68 -35.71 -34.64 0.13
N SER A 69 -35.99 -35.43 -0.91
CA SER A 69 -35.13 -35.84 -2.02
C SER A 69 -34.50 -34.71 -2.83
N ALA A 70 -33.28 -34.98 -3.30
CA ALA A 70 -32.56 -34.23 -4.32
C ALA A 70 -33.31 -34.19 -5.67
N PRO A 71 -33.26 -33.06 -6.39
CA PRO A 71 -33.35 -33.05 -7.84
C PRO A 71 -31.96 -32.90 -8.47
N THR A 72 -31.61 -33.85 -9.34
CA THR A 72 -30.64 -33.68 -10.42
C THR A 72 -31.21 -32.69 -11.43
N THR A 73 -30.51 -31.59 -11.74
CA THR A 73 -30.69 -30.84 -13.01
C THR A 73 -29.44 -30.05 -13.36
N ALA A 74 -28.91 -30.40 -14.53
CA ALA A 74 -28.02 -29.72 -15.47
C ALA A 74 -27.22 -28.47 -15.03
N SER A 75 -25.90 -28.59 -15.16
CA SER A 75 -24.97 -27.47 -15.34
C SER A 75 -25.38 -26.57 -16.50
N PRO A 76 -25.46 -25.24 -16.33
CA PRO A 76 -25.35 -24.33 -17.45
C PRO A 76 -23.89 -24.27 -17.89
N THR A 77 -23.61 -24.78 -19.09
CA THR A 77 -22.44 -24.39 -19.88
C THR A 77 -22.63 -22.95 -20.30
N SER A 78 -22.14 -22.01 -19.49
CA SER A 78 -21.89 -20.64 -19.95
C SER A 78 -20.54 -20.63 -20.66
N SER A 79 -20.54 -20.99 -21.94
CA SER A 79 -19.44 -20.64 -22.83
C SER A 79 -19.59 -19.16 -23.20
N SER A 80 -19.10 -18.29 -22.33
CA SER A 80 -18.76 -16.93 -22.73
C SER A 80 -17.49 -17.07 -23.58
N THR A 81 -17.65 -17.07 -24.90
CA THR A 81 -16.54 -16.71 -25.80
C THR A 81 -16.32 -15.22 -25.62
N ASP A 82 -15.56 -14.89 -24.57
CA ASP A 82 -14.94 -13.59 -24.43
C ASP A 82 -13.80 -13.52 -25.46
N SER A 83 -13.72 -12.40 -26.16
CA SER A 83 -12.65 -12.15 -27.12
C SER A 83 -11.30 -12.23 -26.39
N PRO A 84 -10.20 -12.65 -27.03
CA PRO A 84 -8.93 -12.70 -26.32
C PRO A 84 -8.65 -11.31 -25.74
N PRO A 85 -8.42 -11.19 -24.43
CA PRO A 85 -7.99 -9.92 -23.87
C PRO A 85 -6.72 -9.50 -24.63
N GLY A 86 -6.59 -8.21 -24.93
CA GLY A 86 -5.31 -7.68 -25.36
C GLY A 86 -4.23 -8.20 -24.42
N ASP A 87 -3.12 -8.65 -24.99
CA ASP A 87 -1.99 -9.26 -24.28
C ASP A 87 -1.72 -8.48 -22.98
N LEU A 88 -2.05 -9.07 -21.83
CA LEU A 88 -2.00 -8.39 -20.52
C LEU A 88 -0.60 -7.83 -20.26
N ASP A 89 0.42 -8.48 -20.82
CA ASP A 89 1.81 -8.05 -20.74
C ASP A 89 2.08 -6.75 -21.51
N GLN A 90 1.29 -6.43 -22.54
CA GLN A 90 1.39 -5.17 -23.27
C GLN A 90 0.67 -4.02 -22.55
N LEU A 91 -0.46 -4.30 -21.91
CA LEU A 91 -1.24 -3.29 -21.18
C LEU A 91 -0.62 -2.97 -19.81
N HIS A 92 -0.07 -3.98 -19.15
CA HIS A 92 0.53 -3.88 -17.82
C HIS A 92 1.90 -4.57 -17.85
N PRO A 93 2.96 -3.84 -18.27
CA PRO A 93 4.28 -4.42 -18.44
C PRO A 93 4.89 -4.80 -17.10
N TRP A 94 5.65 -5.90 -17.11
CA TRP A 94 6.49 -6.31 -16.00
C TRP A 94 7.67 -5.34 -15.83
N VAL A 95 7.85 -4.82 -14.62
CA VAL A 95 8.87 -3.83 -14.28
C VAL A 95 9.67 -4.24 -13.05
N THR A 96 10.87 -3.69 -12.92
CA THR A 96 11.68 -3.75 -11.69
C THR A 96 11.98 -2.37 -11.10
N ALA A 97 11.77 -1.32 -11.90
CA ALA A 97 11.78 0.07 -11.45
C ALA A 97 10.49 0.41 -10.71
N ARG A 98 10.49 1.52 -9.96
CA ARG A 98 9.27 2.06 -9.33
C ARG A 98 8.20 2.36 -10.38
N SER A 99 6.95 2.05 -10.07
CA SER A 99 5.77 2.40 -10.87
C SER A 99 4.69 3.04 -9.99
N GLU A 100 3.81 3.84 -10.59
CA GLU A 100 2.77 4.54 -9.85
C GLU A 100 1.57 4.92 -10.75
N GLU A 101 0.44 5.16 -10.11
CA GLU A 101 -0.79 5.69 -10.69
C GLU A 101 -1.38 6.73 -9.74
N GLU A 102 -1.65 7.93 -10.27
CA GLU A 102 -2.25 9.03 -9.52
C GLU A 102 -3.70 8.71 -9.10
N PRO A 103 -4.15 9.17 -7.92
CA PRO A 103 -5.53 9.02 -7.51
C PRO A 103 -6.51 9.67 -8.50
N ARG A 104 -7.68 9.06 -8.66
CA ARG A 104 -8.82 9.60 -9.43
C ARG A 104 -9.95 10.12 -8.53
N GLN A 105 -9.76 10.10 -7.21
CA GLN A 105 -10.74 10.59 -6.25
C GLN A 105 -11.10 12.06 -6.48
N ALA A 106 -12.41 12.34 -6.45
CA ALA A 106 -12.93 13.68 -6.28
C ALA A 106 -13.28 13.94 -4.80
N ALA A 107 -13.41 15.21 -4.42
CA ALA A 107 -13.74 15.57 -3.04
C ALA A 107 -15.10 14.96 -2.61
N GLY A 108 -15.05 14.11 -1.58
CA GLY A 108 -16.23 13.42 -1.03
C GLY A 108 -16.40 11.96 -1.47
N ASP A 109 -15.61 11.49 -2.44
CA ASP A 109 -15.65 10.11 -2.93
C ASP A 109 -14.58 9.27 -2.23
N TRP A 110 -14.77 9.04 -0.93
CA TRP A 110 -13.84 8.22 -0.14
C TRP A 110 -13.96 6.74 -0.48
N GLN A 111 -12.81 6.09 -0.59
CA GLN A 111 -12.69 4.67 -0.85
C GLN A 111 -11.72 4.05 0.16
N GLU A 112 -12.01 2.85 0.61
CA GLU A 112 -11.22 2.10 1.58
C GLU A 112 -10.71 0.79 1.01
N ILE A 113 -9.59 0.32 1.55
CA ILE A 113 -9.19 -1.09 1.41
C ILE A 113 -10.06 -1.88 2.37
N ILE A 114 -10.87 -2.78 1.85
CA ILE A 114 -11.85 -3.57 2.62
C ILE A 114 -11.49 -5.05 2.71
N GLY A 115 -10.48 -5.48 1.96
CA GLY A 115 -9.99 -6.85 1.97
C GLY A 115 -8.65 -6.97 1.26
N VAL A 116 -7.92 -8.02 1.61
CA VAL A 116 -6.70 -8.43 0.90
C VAL A 116 -6.80 -9.91 0.60
N ARG A 117 -6.45 -10.28 -0.63
CA ARG A 117 -6.43 -11.67 -1.09
C ARG A 117 -5.11 -11.98 -1.76
N THR A 118 -4.66 -13.21 -1.63
CA THR A 118 -3.50 -13.73 -2.35
C THR A 118 -3.86 -14.94 -3.19
N GLY A 119 -3.06 -15.26 -4.19
CA GLY A 119 -3.26 -16.45 -5.01
C GLY A 119 -2.08 -16.77 -5.93
N ALA A 120 -1.76 -18.05 -6.04
CA ALA A 120 -0.74 -18.55 -6.97
C ALA A 120 -1.31 -18.66 -8.39
N HIS A 121 -0.49 -18.27 -9.36
CA HIS A 121 -0.77 -18.42 -10.79
C HIS A 121 0.45 -19.02 -11.50
N GLU A 122 0.28 -19.43 -12.76
CA GLU A 122 1.40 -19.92 -13.56
C GLU A 122 2.41 -18.79 -13.82
N GLY A 123 3.58 -18.88 -13.17
CA GLY A 123 4.71 -17.96 -13.35
C GLY A 123 4.64 -16.66 -12.53
N TYR A 124 3.62 -16.47 -11.69
CA TYR A 124 3.52 -15.33 -10.79
C TYR A 124 2.60 -15.59 -9.61
N ASP A 125 2.83 -14.88 -8.51
CA ASP A 125 1.86 -14.75 -7.43
C ASP A 125 1.10 -13.44 -7.57
N ARG A 126 -0.12 -13.41 -7.05
CA ARG A 126 -0.98 -12.23 -7.07
C ARG A 126 -1.36 -11.81 -5.65
N VAL A 127 -1.24 -10.52 -5.37
CA VAL A 127 -1.84 -9.84 -4.23
C VAL A 127 -2.92 -8.89 -4.74
N VAL A 128 -4.13 -8.95 -4.17
CA VAL A 128 -5.26 -8.10 -4.54
C VAL A 128 -5.72 -7.32 -3.32
N LEU A 129 -5.79 -6.00 -3.45
CA LEU A 129 -6.50 -5.15 -2.51
C LEU A 129 -7.92 -4.96 -3.03
N ASP A 130 -8.90 -5.46 -2.30
CA ASP A 130 -10.31 -5.20 -2.57
C ASP A 130 -10.66 -3.83 -2.01
N LEU A 131 -11.27 -2.99 -2.85
CA LEU A 131 -11.63 -1.63 -2.50
C LEU A 131 -13.15 -1.50 -2.37
N SER A 132 -13.62 -0.60 -1.52
CA SER A 132 -15.03 -0.27 -1.44
C SER A 132 -15.52 0.40 -2.73
N GLY A 133 -16.65 -0.04 -3.29
CA GLY A 133 -17.24 0.52 -4.51
C GLY A 133 -16.83 -0.21 -5.80
N ASP A 134 -17.30 0.30 -6.94
CA ASP A 134 -17.19 -0.40 -8.22
C ASP A 134 -15.99 0.06 -9.06
N ASP A 135 -15.59 1.32 -8.95
CA ASP A 135 -14.46 1.90 -9.69
C ASP A 135 -13.24 2.20 -8.79
N PRO A 136 -12.00 1.98 -9.28
CA PRO A 136 -10.77 2.27 -8.54
C PRO A 136 -10.48 3.78 -8.56
N LEU A 137 -10.57 4.41 -7.40
CA LEU A 137 -10.33 5.85 -7.20
C LEU A 137 -9.02 6.14 -6.47
N LEU A 138 -8.53 5.20 -5.66
CA LEU A 138 -7.25 5.33 -4.95
C LEU A 138 -6.07 5.32 -5.92
N GLY A 139 -5.06 6.13 -5.61
CA GLY A 139 -3.76 6.08 -6.29
C GLY A 139 -2.83 5.09 -5.60
N TRP A 140 -1.78 4.70 -6.29
CA TRP A 140 -0.78 3.80 -5.73
C TRP A 140 0.61 4.09 -6.27
N PHE A 141 1.62 3.68 -5.52
CA PHE A 141 2.96 3.45 -6.03
C PHE A 141 3.46 2.11 -5.56
N ALA A 142 4.36 1.51 -6.32
CA ALA A 142 5.06 0.30 -5.95
C ALA A 142 6.54 0.43 -6.27
N GLY A 143 7.40 -0.14 -5.42
CA GLY A 143 8.84 -0.14 -5.61
C GLY A 143 9.55 -0.99 -4.58
N PHE A 144 10.71 -1.53 -4.94
CA PHE A 144 11.50 -2.31 -3.99
C PHE A 144 12.06 -1.42 -2.89
N ALA A 145 11.89 -1.87 -1.65
CA ALA A 145 12.51 -1.29 -0.47
C ALA A 145 13.79 -2.07 -0.12
N ASP A 146 14.80 -1.37 0.37
CA ASP A 146 16.05 -2.01 0.82
C ASP A 146 15.85 -2.77 2.14
N GLU A 147 14.94 -2.28 2.99
CA GLU A 147 14.59 -2.85 4.29
C GLU A 147 13.08 -2.70 4.54
N ALA A 148 12.50 -3.62 5.31
CA ALA A 148 11.12 -3.51 5.78
C ALA A 148 11.04 -2.53 6.95
N ILE A 149 10.87 -1.24 6.65
CA ILE A 149 10.75 -0.17 7.65
C ILE A 149 9.34 0.40 7.61
N GLU A 150 8.72 0.51 8.79
CA GLU A 150 7.41 1.11 8.95
C GLU A 150 7.48 2.64 8.88
N ASP A 151 6.72 3.22 7.97
CA ASP A 151 6.47 4.65 7.92
C ASP A 151 5.33 5.06 8.86
N PRO A 152 5.40 6.21 9.56
CA PRO A 152 6.53 7.14 9.64
C PRO A 152 7.44 6.85 10.86
N THR A 153 7.25 5.72 11.57
CA THR A 153 7.94 5.45 12.83
C THR A 153 9.44 5.26 12.64
N GLY A 154 9.83 4.74 11.47
CA GLY A 154 11.22 4.40 11.13
C GLY A 154 11.71 3.13 11.82
N PHE A 155 10.83 2.36 12.47
CA PHE A 155 11.19 1.08 13.08
C PHE A 155 11.06 -0.07 12.08
N PRO A 156 11.84 -1.16 12.26
CA PRO A 156 11.64 -2.36 11.46
C PRO A 156 10.22 -2.90 11.59
N LEU A 157 9.59 -3.18 10.45
CA LEU A 157 8.35 -3.93 10.38
C LEU A 157 8.70 -5.42 10.32
N GLU A 158 8.14 -6.22 11.22
CA GLU A 158 8.37 -7.67 11.24
C GLU A 158 7.56 -8.32 10.11
N ILE A 159 8.26 -8.77 9.07
CA ILE A 159 7.69 -9.40 7.88
C ILE A 159 8.68 -10.45 7.34
N ASP A 160 8.17 -11.64 7.02
CA ASP A 160 8.99 -12.72 6.45
C ASP A 160 9.35 -12.42 4.99
N GLY A 161 10.60 -12.66 4.59
CA GLY A 161 11.07 -12.53 3.21
C GLY A 161 12.57 -12.24 3.09
N GLY A 162 13.14 -12.52 1.93
CA GLY A 162 14.50 -12.14 1.52
C GLY A 162 14.59 -10.81 0.77
N ALA A 163 13.48 -10.30 0.26
CA ALA A 163 13.34 -8.98 -0.36
C ALA A 163 11.96 -8.36 -0.05
N PHE A 164 11.83 -7.05 -0.23
CA PHE A 164 10.60 -6.32 0.09
C PHE A 164 10.13 -5.44 -1.07
N LEU A 165 8.87 -5.59 -1.45
CA LEU A 165 8.17 -4.67 -2.34
C LEU A 165 7.26 -3.78 -1.49
N GLU A 166 7.52 -2.49 -1.49
CA GLU A 166 6.62 -1.50 -0.90
C GLU A 166 5.51 -1.15 -1.88
N LEU A 167 4.28 -1.13 -1.37
CA LEU A 167 3.08 -0.65 -2.03
C LEU A 167 2.46 0.44 -1.16
N GLY A 168 2.53 1.69 -1.62
CA GLY A 168 1.85 2.80 -0.96
C GLY A 168 0.54 3.12 -1.65
N ILE A 169 -0.54 3.27 -0.87
CA ILE A 169 -1.88 3.60 -1.38
C ILE A 169 -2.26 5.00 -0.94
N TRP A 170 -2.52 5.89 -1.91
CA TRP A 170 -2.84 7.30 -1.69
C TRP A 170 -4.33 7.56 -1.63
N ALA A 171 -4.68 8.72 -1.07
CA ALA A 171 -6.04 9.24 -0.95
C ALA A 171 -6.96 8.41 -0.04
N ILE A 172 -6.37 7.70 0.93
CA ILE A 172 -7.13 7.04 2.00
C ILE A 172 -7.45 8.07 3.10
N ASP A 173 -8.69 8.09 3.58
CA ASP A 173 -9.10 8.99 4.65
C ASP A 173 -8.57 8.52 6.01
N TRP A 174 -7.41 9.03 6.41
CA TRP A 174 -6.81 8.73 7.71
C TRP A 174 -7.44 9.49 8.89
N THR A 175 -8.37 10.42 8.63
CA THR A 175 -8.95 11.29 9.67
C THR A 175 -10.24 10.74 10.28
N THR A 176 -10.89 9.82 9.57
CA THR A 176 -12.12 9.17 10.00
C THR A 176 -11.87 7.68 10.22
N ASP A 177 -12.37 7.17 11.35
CA ASP A 177 -12.43 5.73 11.57
C ASP A 177 -13.51 5.10 10.66
N ARG A 178 -13.15 4.02 9.98
CA ARG A 178 -13.95 3.36 8.95
C ARG A 178 -14.05 1.89 9.34
N PRO A 179 -15.20 1.43 9.88
CA PRO A 179 -15.32 0.05 10.38
C PRO A 179 -15.14 -1.02 9.30
N GLU A 180 -15.35 -0.67 8.03
CA GLU A 180 -15.10 -1.50 6.86
C GLU A 180 -13.62 -1.59 6.47
N ARG A 181 -12.75 -0.70 6.98
CA ARG A 181 -11.33 -0.70 6.65
C ARG A 181 -10.69 -2.00 7.13
N PHE A 182 -9.96 -2.62 6.23
CA PHE A 182 -9.22 -3.83 6.50
C PHE A 182 -8.16 -3.58 7.59
N SER A 183 -8.16 -4.43 8.61
CA SER A 183 -7.20 -4.41 9.72
C SER A 183 -6.80 -5.82 10.17
N GLY A 184 -7.17 -6.84 9.38
CA GLY A 184 -6.92 -8.24 9.69
C GLY A 184 -5.55 -8.73 9.20
N PRO A 185 -5.14 -9.94 9.62
CA PRO A 185 -4.00 -10.61 8.99
C PRO A 185 -4.33 -10.92 7.52
N VAL A 186 -3.29 -10.98 6.69
CA VAL A 186 -3.39 -11.46 5.31
C VAL A 186 -2.94 -12.91 5.28
N ASP A 187 -3.80 -13.81 4.82
CA ASP A 187 -3.43 -15.21 4.61
C ASP A 187 -2.50 -15.32 3.39
N VAL A 188 -1.31 -15.88 3.61
CA VAL A 188 -0.29 -16.10 2.57
C VAL A 188 0.12 -17.56 2.64
N ASP A 189 -0.54 -18.40 1.84
CA ASP A 189 -0.33 -19.84 1.83
C ASP A 189 -0.23 -20.36 0.39
N GLY A 190 0.74 -21.25 0.15
CA GLY A 190 0.87 -21.95 -1.14
C GLY A 190 1.28 -21.06 -2.31
N LEU A 191 1.99 -19.96 -2.04
CA LEU A 191 2.60 -19.07 -3.03
C LEU A 191 4.08 -19.43 -3.20
N ASP A 192 4.68 -19.07 -4.34
CA ASP A 192 6.07 -19.46 -4.66
C ASP A 192 7.09 -18.37 -4.33
N ASN A 193 6.73 -17.09 -4.48
CA ASN A 193 7.61 -15.95 -4.24
C ASN A 193 7.07 -15.00 -3.15
N VAL A 194 5.77 -14.77 -3.04
CA VAL A 194 5.21 -13.92 -1.97
C VAL A 194 5.18 -14.68 -0.64
N THR A 195 5.89 -14.18 0.36
CA THR A 195 6.04 -14.82 1.68
C THR A 195 5.16 -14.20 2.75
N ALA A 196 4.89 -12.90 2.66
CA ALA A 196 4.06 -12.19 3.63
C ALA A 196 3.50 -10.88 3.03
N VAL A 197 2.41 -10.38 3.61
CA VAL A 197 1.87 -9.05 3.34
C VAL A 197 1.54 -8.38 4.66
N ALA A 198 2.19 -7.25 4.94
CA ALA A 198 2.03 -6.51 6.19
C ALA A 198 1.63 -5.06 5.91
N PHE A 199 0.68 -4.55 6.70
CA PHE A 199 0.29 -3.15 6.67
C PHE A 199 1.23 -2.37 7.60
N GLY A 200 1.86 -1.33 7.07
CA GLY A 200 2.57 -0.32 7.84
C GLY A 200 1.63 0.80 8.29
N GLY A 201 2.19 1.98 8.57
CA GLY A 201 1.39 3.12 9.03
C GLY A 201 0.47 3.68 7.95
N LEU A 202 -0.64 4.25 8.42
CA LEU A 202 -1.51 5.14 7.66
C LEU A 202 -1.23 6.58 8.12
N PHE A 203 -0.55 7.36 7.28
CA PHE A 203 -0.14 8.72 7.60
C PHE A 203 -0.28 9.62 6.38
N GLU A 204 -0.69 10.88 6.58
CA GLU A 204 -0.83 11.88 5.50
C GLU A 204 -1.62 11.38 4.26
N ALA A 205 -2.69 10.61 4.50
CA ALA A 205 -3.53 9.98 3.47
C ALA A 205 -2.82 8.92 2.61
N GLN A 206 -1.75 8.33 3.13
CA GLN A 206 -1.01 7.23 2.52
C GLN A 206 -1.00 6.01 3.46
N GLN A 207 -1.54 4.89 3.01
CA GLN A 207 -1.36 3.58 3.66
C GLN A 207 -0.11 2.93 3.10
N GLN A 208 0.83 2.56 3.96
CA GLN A 208 1.96 1.71 3.57
C GLN A 208 1.58 0.23 3.64
N ILE A 209 1.98 -0.55 2.65
CA ILE A 209 1.89 -2.01 2.66
C ILE A 209 3.26 -2.52 2.21
N LEU A 210 3.84 -3.46 2.96
CA LEU A 210 5.06 -4.16 2.58
C LEU A 210 4.71 -5.60 2.22
N ILE A 211 5.22 -6.04 1.07
CA ILE A 211 5.09 -7.41 0.58
C ILE A 211 6.46 -8.05 0.68
N GLY A 212 6.55 -9.08 1.52
CA GLY A 212 7.74 -9.92 1.64
C GLY A 212 7.83 -10.89 0.47
N LEU A 213 9.04 -11.05 -0.05
CA LEU A 213 9.34 -11.90 -1.20
C LEU A 213 10.49 -12.86 -0.87
N GLU A 214 10.47 -14.08 -1.39
CA GLU A 214 11.65 -14.96 -1.43
C GLU A 214 12.77 -14.30 -2.25
N GLU A 215 12.43 -13.82 -3.46
CA GLU A 215 13.37 -13.20 -4.39
C GLU A 215 12.82 -11.92 -5.05
N ARG A 216 13.74 -10.99 -5.33
CA ARG A 216 13.44 -9.75 -6.06
C ARG A 216 13.26 -10.03 -7.55
N THR A 217 12.03 -10.26 -7.98
CA THR A 217 11.65 -10.50 -9.38
C THR A 217 10.87 -9.32 -9.97
N ALA A 218 10.53 -9.36 -11.26
CA ALA A 218 9.70 -8.31 -11.86
C ALA A 218 8.25 -8.38 -11.34
N TYR A 219 7.62 -7.22 -11.23
CA TYR A 219 6.22 -7.09 -10.80
C TYR A 219 5.44 -6.21 -11.77
N ARG A 220 4.11 -6.21 -11.66
CA ARG A 220 3.23 -5.22 -12.31
C ARG A 220 2.08 -4.88 -11.38
N VAL A 221 1.57 -3.66 -11.52
CA VAL A 221 0.41 -3.20 -10.75
C VAL A 221 -0.60 -2.58 -11.71
N PHE A 222 -1.87 -2.88 -11.49
CA PHE A 222 -2.97 -2.35 -12.28
C PHE A 222 -4.27 -2.38 -11.49
N THR A 223 -5.29 -1.71 -12.00
CA THR A 223 -6.59 -1.61 -11.35
C THR A 223 -7.68 -2.31 -12.16
N LEU A 224 -8.69 -2.81 -11.48
CA LEU A 224 -9.88 -3.42 -12.08
C LEU A 224 -11.13 -2.79 -11.48
N SER A 225 -12.20 -2.65 -12.28
CA SER A 225 -13.54 -2.29 -11.80
C SER A 225 -14.41 -3.54 -11.59
N ASP A 226 -15.59 -3.34 -11.02
CA ASP A 226 -16.68 -4.32 -10.88
C ASP A 226 -16.27 -5.67 -10.21
N PRO A 227 -15.86 -5.69 -8.93
CA PRO A 227 -15.67 -4.55 -8.02
C PRO A 227 -14.27 -3.92 -8.12
N ALA A 228 -14.12 -2.73 -7.54
CA ALA A 228 -12.88 -1.96 -7.51
C ALA A 228 -11.75 -2.73 -6.83
N ARG A 229 -10.61 -2.87 -7.52
CA ARG A 229 -9.43 -3.60 -7.04
C ARG A 229 -8.13 -2.92 -7.47
N ILE A 230 -7.12 -2.98 -6.62
CA ILE A 230 -5.71 -2.83 -7.00
C ILE A 230 -5.09 -4.23 -7.02
N VAL A 231 -4.47 -4.59 -8.12
CA VAL A 231 -3.87 -5.91 -8.35
C VAL A 231 -2.36 -5.75 -8.50
N VAL A 232 -1.60 -6.51 -7.72
CA VAL A 232 -0.15 -6.63 -7.82
C VAL A 232 0.18 -8.05 -8.23
N ASP A 233 0.78 -8.22 -9.40
CA ASP A 233 1.37 -9.51 -9.80
C ASP A 233 2.89 -9.45 -9.61
N ILE A 234 3.47 -10.52 -9.05
CA ILE A 234 4.90 -10.66 -8.80
C ILE A 234 5.37 -11.96 -9.44
N LYS A 235 6.35 -11.90 -10.36
CA LYS A 235 6.85 -13.10 -11.04
C LYS A 235 7.46 -14.09 -10.06
N HIS A 236 7.37 -15.36 -10.41
CA HIS A 236 8.24 -16.38 -9.83
C HIS A 236 9.68 -16.17 -10.31
N ALA A 237 10.65 -16.72 -9.57
CA ALA A 237 12.03 -16.78 -10.05
C ALA A 237 12.15 -17.78 -11.22
N ASP A 238 13.08 -17.51 -12.14
CA ASP A 238 13.35 -18.37 -13.31
C ASP A 238 14.18 -19.62 -12.96
#